data_AF-A0AAU9V7D5-F1
#
_entry.id   AF-A0AAU9V7D5-F1
#
_cell.length_a   1.000
_cell.length_b   1.000
_cell.length_c   1.000
_cell.angle_alpha   90.00
_cell.angle_beta   90.00
_cell.angle_gamma   90.00
#
_symmetry.space_group_name_H-M   'P 1'
#
loop_
_entity.id
_entity.type
_entity.pdbx_description
1 polymer ?
#
loop_
_entity_poly.entity_id
_entity_poly.type
_entity_poly.pdbx_seq_one_letter_code
_entity_poly.pdbx_strand_id
1 'polypeptide(L)'
;MINTCNTCDVLNAKTKVADEERKINLTAKLAEHQHQAEKAYPEKRVDKANAKTDSSVRAFAFDLKQCLPTPYLKTSVSFYKRQLWSFNLTIHDLATNEATCYMWDETIGARGANQIASC
;
A
#
# COMPACT_ATOMS: atom_id res chain seq x y z
N MET A 1 11.34 -10.93 -0.16
CA MET A 1 10.88 -9.54 -0.37
C MET A 1 11.14 -8.81 0.93
N ILE A 2 12.09 -7.87 0.95
CA ILE A 2 12.35 -7.06 2.14
C ILE A 2 11.23 -6.02 2.18
N ASN A 3 10.31 -6.14 3.13
CA ASN A 3 9.29 -5.13 3.38
C ASN A 3 9.96 -3.93 4.08
N THR A 4 10.59 -3.05 3.32
CA THR A 4 11.05 -1.76 3.85
C THR A 4 10.00 -0.68 3.64
N CYS A 5 9.83 0.18 4.63
CA CYS A 5 9.01 1.38 4.52
C CYS A 5 9.89 2.51 3.97
N ASN A 6 9.47 3.13 2.86
CA ASN A 6 10.21 4.24 2.25
C ASN A 6 10.45 5.40 3.25
N THR A 7 9.48 5.72 4.10
CA THR A 7 9.65 6.76 5.13
C THR A 7 10.73 6.40 6.13
N CYS A 8 10.74 5.14 6.61
CA CYS A 8 11.82 4.64 7.48
C CYS A 8 13.18 4.71 6.78
N ASP A 9 13.26 4.29 5.51
CA ASP A 9 14.51 4.29 4.75
C ASP A 9 15.06 5.72 4.59
N VAL A 10 14.19 6.69 4.26
CA VAL A 10 14.57 8.10 4.13
C VAL A 10 15.01 8.69 5.47
N LEU A 11 14.28 8.42 6.56
CA LEU A 11 14.64 8.92 7.89
C LEU A 11 15.98 8.33 8.36
N ASN A 12 16.16 7.02 8.20
CA ASN A 12 17.41 6.34 8.52
C ASN A 12 18.59 6.87 7.71
N ALA A 13 18.41 7.10 6.42
CA ALA A 13 19.45 7.68 5.57
C ALA A 13 19.83 9.09 6.01
N LYS A 14 18.84 9.94 6.34
CA LYS A 14 19.08 11.31 6.85
C LYS A 14 19.80 11.30 8.19
N THR A 15 19.43 10.41 9.11
CA THR A 15 20.06 10.31 10.43
C THR A 15 21.54 9.96 10.34
N LYS A 16 21.95 9.14 9.36
CA LYS A 16 23.36 8.75 9.17
C LYS A 16 24.29 9.92 8.82
N VAL A 17 23.77 10.97 8.19
CA VAL A 17 24.55 12.13 7.69
C VAL A 17 24.27 13.42 8.46
N ALA A 18 23.37 13.38 9.45
CA ALA A 18 22.95 14.54 10.22
C ALA A 18 23.97 14.92 11.32
N ASP A 19 23.95 16.20 11.71
CA ASP A 19 24.59 16.69 12.94
C ASP A 19 23.78 16.24 14.17
N GLU A 20 24.36 16.43 15.37
CA GLU A 20 23.81 15.86 16.60
C GLU A 20 22.41 16.40 16.94
N GLU A 21 22.16 17.68 16.69
CA GLU A 21 20.86 18.31 16.90
C GLU A 21 19.79 17.78 15.93
N ARG A 22 20.12 17.60 14.64
CA ARG A 22 19.17 17.04 13.67
C ARG A 22 18.95 15.55 13.88
N LYS A 23 19.95 14.80 14.35
CA LYS A 23 19.79 13.37 14.69
C LYS A 23 18.72 13.14 15.74
N ILE A 24 18.70 13.94 16.80
CA ILE A 24 17.68 13.84 17.86
C ILE A 24 16.28 13.99 17.25
N ASN A 25 16.09 15.04 16.44
CA ASN A 25 14.82 15.30 15.77
C ASN A 25 14.40 14.20 14.78
N LEU A 26 15.33 13.69 13.97
CA LEU A 26 15.05 12.63 13.00
C LEU A 26 14.73 11.30 13.66
N THR A 27 15.41 10.98 14.77
CA THR A 27 15.17 9.77 15.55
C THR A 27 13.81 9.83 16.23
N ALA A 28 13.43 10.98 16.79
CA ALA A 28 12.09 11.18 17.33
C ALA A 28 11.00 11.02 16.27
N LYS A 29 11.19 11.58 15.06
CA LYS A 29 10.27 11.38 13.92
C LYS A 29 10.15 9.92 13.48
N LEU A 30 11.26 9.18 13.50
CA LEU A 30 11.26 7.76 13.17
C LEU A 30 10.49 6.95 14.21
N ALA A 31 10.74 7.20 15.49
CA ALA A 31 10.02 6.55 16.59
C ALA A 31 8.51 6.83 16.52
N GLU A 32 8.12 8.08 16.27
CA GLU A 32 6.72 8.46 16.09
C GLU A 32 6.08 7.74 14.90
N HIS A 33 6.76 7.70 13.74
CA HIS A 33 6.24 6.99 12.57
C HIS A 33 6.02 5.50 12.84
N GLN A 34 6.96 4.85 13.53
CA GLN A 34 6.84 3.44 13.92
C GLN A 34 5.70 3.23 14.92
N HIS A 35 5.58 4.11 15.92
CA HIS A 35 4.51 4.06 16.90
C HIS A 35 3.13 4.15 16.23
N GLN A 36 2.94 5.09 15.30
CA GLN A 36 1.68 5.21 14.55
C GLN A 36 1.40 3.97 13.68
N ALA A 37 2.43 3.42 13.04
CA ALA A 37 2.28 2.20 12.25
C ALA A 37 1.87 1.00 13.13
N GLU A 38 2.45 0.86 14.32
CA GLU A 38 2.08 -0.19 15.28
C GLU A 38 0.66 0.01 15.83
N LYS A 39 0.25 1.26 16.08
CA LYS A 39 -1.08 1.63 16.57
C LYS A 39 -2.20 1.34 15.57
N ALA A 40 -1.91 1.39 14.26
CA ALA A 40 -2.89 1.09 13.23
C ALA A 40 -3.38 -0.37 13.26
N TYR A 41 -2.57 -1.33 13.73
CA TYR A 41 -2.96 -2.74 13.79
C TYR A 41 -4.09 -3.03 14.81
N PRO A 42 -3.99 -2.62 16.10
CA PRO A 42 -5.09 -2.81 17.04
C PRO A 42 -6.33 -2.00 16.64
N GLU A 43 -6.18 -0.78 16.14
CA GLU A 43 -7.32 0.03 15.64
C GLU A 43 -8.07 -0.70 14.53
N LYS A 44 -7.36 -1.22 13.52
CA LYS A 44 -7.95 -2.04 12.46
C LYS A 44 -8.68 -3.28 12.99
N ARG A 45 -8.18 -3.90 14.07
CA ARG A 45 -8.85 -5.06 14.70
C ARG A 45 -10.17 -4.65 15.35
N VAL A 46 -10.19 -3.50 16.02
CA VAL A 46 -11.41 -2.94 16.61
C VAL A 46 -12.41 -2.59 15.51
N ASP A 47 -11.99 -1.91 14.45
CA ASP A 47 -12.87 -1.56 13.33
C ASP A 47 -13.46 -2.79 12.65
N LYS A 48 -12.63 -3.83 12.45
CA LYS A 48 -13.10 -5.13 11.93
C LYS A 48 -14.12 -5.79 12.85
N ALA A 49 -13.93 -5.72 14.17
CA ALA A 49 -14.90 -6.27 15.12
C ALA A 49 -16.21 -5.50 15.09
N ASN A 50 -16.14 -4.16 15.11
CA ASN A 50 -17.31 -3.28 15.08
C ASN A 50 -18.13 -3.47 13.79
N ALA A 51 -17.47 -3.52 12.63
CA ALA A 51 -18.14 -3.72 11.35
C ALA A 51 -18.85 -5.09 11.23
N LYS A 52 -18.46 -6.08 12.03
CA LYS A 52 -19.14 -7.39 12.09
C LYS A 52 -20.39 -7.38 12.96
N THR A 53 -20.39 -6.57 14.03
CA THR A 53 -21.48 -6.54 15.01
C THR A 53 -22.50 -5.45 14.72
N ASP A 54 -22.07 -4.34 14.13
CA ASP A 54 -22.90 -3.17 13.85
C ASP A 54 -23.12 -3.04 12.34
N SER A 55 -24.37 -3.26 11.92
CA SER A 55 -24.76 -3.13 10.52
C SER A 55 -24.63 -1.72 9.94
N SER A 56 -24.53 -0.68 10.78
CA SER A 56 -24.34 0.71 10.38
C SER A 56 -22.89 1.07 10.04
N VAL A 57 -21.95 0.19 10.39
CA VAL A 57 -20.51 0.39 10.15
C VAL A 57 -20.01 -0.63 9.11
N ARG A 58 -19.12 -0.19 8.22
CA ARG A 58 -18.36 -1.06 7.32
C ARG A 58 -16.88 -0.71 7.40
N ALA A 59 -16.04 -1.73 7.33
CA ALA A 59 -14.60 -1.58 7.32
C ALA A 59 -14.05 -2.29 6.08
N PHE A 60 -13.37 -1.54 5.22
CA PHE A 60 -12.78 -2.05 3.99
C PHE A 60 -11.26 -1.91 4.03
N ALA A 61 -10.56 -2.89 3.48
CA ALA A 61 -9.13 -2.80 3.21
C ALA A 61 -8.90 -2.78 1.69
N PHE A 62 -8.16 -1.76 1.24
CA PHE A 62 -7.79 -1.59 -0.15
C PHE A 62 -6.33 -1.99 -0.35
N ASP A 63 -6.07 -2.84 -1.33
CA ASP A 63 -4.72 -3.25 -1.73
C ASP A 63 -4.56 -3.07 -3.24
N LEU A 64 -3.68 -2.16 -3.66
CA LEU A 64 -3.32 -1.99 -5.06
C LEU A 64 -1.99 -2.69 -5.32
N LYS A 65 -2.05 -3.76 -6.11
CA LYS A 65 -0.86 -4.56 -6.43
C LYS A 65 0.12 -3.79 -7.32
N GLN A 66 1.37 -4.25 -7.31
CA GLN A 66 2.35 -3.84 -8.32
C GLN A 66 1.81 -4.10 -9.73
N CYS A 67 2.17 -3.22 -10.68
CA CYS A 67 1.77 -3.37 -12.08
C CYS A 67 2.15 -4.75 -12.61
N LEU A 68 1.18 -5.40 -13.27
CA LEU A 68 1.32 -6.75 -13.80
C LEU A 68 1.68 -6.65 -15.29
N PRO A 69 2.87 -7.11 -15.71
CA PRO A 69 3.24 -7.10 -17.11
C PRO A 69 2.41 -8.12 -17.89
N THR A 70 1.83 -7.68 -19.01
CA THR A 70 0.91 -8.47 -19.81
C THR A 70 1.34 -8.45 -21.28
N PRO A 71 1.60 -9.61 -21.94
CA PRO A 71 1.66 -10.95 -21.34
C PRO A 71 2.87 -11.10 -20.41
N TYR A 72 2.77 -12.02 -19.45
CA TYR A 72 3.89 -12.34 -18.57
C TYR A 72 4.97 -13.13 -19.34
N LEU A 73 6.07 -12.46 -19.67
CA LEU A 73 7.19 -13.03 -20.41
C LEU A 73 8.41 -13.17 -19.50
N LYS A 74 8.94 -14.39 -19.37
CA LYS A 74 10.18 -14.67 -18.62
C LYS A 74 11.45 -14.41 -19.43
N THR A 75 11.35 -14.05 -20.70
CA THR A 75 12.51 -13.85 -21.58
C THR A 75 13.09 -12.46 -21.38
N SER A 76 14.42 -12.32 -21.47
CA SER A 76 15.10 -11.03 -21.35
C SER A 76 14.70 -10.01 -22.42
N VAL A 77 14.17 -10.48 -23.55
CA VAL A 77 13.67 -9.64 -24.64
C VAL A 77 12.51 -8.75 -24.19
N SER A 78 11.69 -9.19 -23.22
CA SER A 78 10.56 -8.41 -22.71
C SER A 78 10.98 -7.10 -22.06
N PHE A 79 12.19 -7.04 -21.50
CA PHE A 79 12.75 -5.82 -20.92
C PHE A 79 12.97 -4.71 -21.97
N TYR A 80 13.27 -5.10 -23.21
CA TYR A 80 13.52 -4.16 -24.32
C TYR A 80 12.26 -3.89 -25.16
N LYS A 81 11.12 -4.44 -24.76
CA LYS A 81 9.83 -4.24 -25.43
C LYS A 81 8.89 -3.46 -24.51
N ARG A 82 7.97 -2.71 -25.10
CA ARG A 82 6.90 -2.06 -24.34
C ARG A 82 5.95 -3.14 -23.83
N GLN A 83 5.87 -3.28 -22.51
CA GLN A 83 4.94 -4.17 -21.83
C GLN A 83 3.62 -3.44 -21.61
N LEU A 84 2.50 -4.12 -21.82
CA LEU A 84 1.20 -3.61 -21.39
C LEU A 84 1.07 -3.81 -19.88
N TRP A 85 0.71 -2.76 -19.16
CA TRP A 85 0.49 -2.83 -17.72
C TRP A 85 -0.96 -3.12 -17.41
N SER A 86 -1.18 -4.20 -16.67
CA SER A 86 -2.46 -4.50 -16.01
C SER A 86 -2.39 -4.11 -14.54
N PHE A 87 -3.47 -3.52 -14.04
CA PHE A 87 -3.64 -3.12 -12.66
C PHE A 87 -4.62 -4.05 -11.97
N ASN A 88 -4.44 -4.25 -10.65
CA ASN A 88 -5.34 -5.02 -9.82
C ASN A 88 -5.54 -4.32 -8.49
N LEU A 89 -6.74 -3.79 -8.28
CA LEU A 89 -7.20 -3.25 -7.02
C LEU A 89 -8.04 -4.32 -6.31
N THR A 90 -7.61 -4.73 -5.13
CA THR A 90 -8.37 -5.64 -4.27
C THR A 90 -9.07 -4.83 -3.18
N ILE A 91 -10.39 -4.94 -3.12
CA ILE A 91 -11.20 -4.40 -2.03
C ILE A 91 -11.64 -5.58 -1.18
N HIS A 92 -11.27 -5.56 0.10
CA HIS A 92 -11.63 -6.60 1.05
C HIS A 92 -12.60 -6.04 2.09
N ASP A 93 -13.81 -6.58 2.13
CA ASP A 93 -14.76 -6.31 3.20
C ASP A 93 -14.31 -7.05 4.46
N LEU A 94 -13.96 -6.31 5.52
CA LEU A 94 -13.47 -6.90 6.76
C LEU A 94 -14.60 -7.51 7.60
N ALA A 95 -15.86 -7.11 7.36
CA ALA A 95 -17.04 -7.64 8.03
C ALA A 95 -17.41 -9.02 7.46
N THR A 96 -17.65 -9.10 6.15
CA THR A 96 -18.07 -10.35 5.48
C THR A 96 -16.89 -11.27 5.17
N ASN A 97 -15.67 -10.74 5.20
CA ASN A 97 -14.45 -11.43 4.79
C ASN A 97 -14.43 -11.82 3.31
N GLU A 98 -15.17 -11.07 2.48
CA GLU A 98 -15.18 -11.19 1.03
C GLU A 98 -14.16 -10.24 0.40
N ALA A 99 -13.54 -10.67 -0.70
CA ALA A 99 -12.58 -9.89 -1.44
C ALA A 99 -12.97 -9.83 -2.92
N THR A 100 -13.00 -8.62 -3.48
CA THR A 100 -13.27 -8.38 -4.89
C THR A 100 -12.03 -7.80 -5.55
N CYS A 101 -11.62 -8.40 -6.67
CA CYS A 101 -10.48 -7.94 -7.47
C CYS A 101 -10.99 -7.19 -8.71
N TYR A 102 -10.65 -5.91 -8.80
CA TYR A 102 -10.93 -5.06 -9.95
C TYR A 102 -9.68 -4.99 -10.81
N MET A 103 -9.77 -5.48 -12.05
CA MET A 103 -8.65 -5.51 -12.99
C MET A 103 -8.98 -4.71 -14.24
N TRP A 104 -8.02 -3.90 -14.67
CA TRP A 104 -8.06 -3.15 -15.93
C TRP A 104 -6.64 -2.95 -16.43
N ASP A 105 -6.47 -2.63 -17.70
CA ASP A 105 -5.17 -2.33 -18.29
C ASP A 105 -5.00 -0.84 -18.58
N GLU A 106 -3.76 -0.42 -18.86
CA GLU A 106 -3.39 0.96 -19.13
C GLU A 106 -4.11 1.62 -20.32
N THR A 107 -4.74 0.83 -21.21
CA THR A 107 -5.55 1.38 -22.31
C THR A 107 -6.94 1.85 -21.87
N ILE A 108 -7.45 1.29 -20.77
CA ILE A 108 -8.76 1.66 -20.19
C ILE A 108 -8.59 2.87 -19.27
N GLY A 109 -7.56 2.85 -18.43
CA GLY A 109 -7.31 3.93 -17.47
C GLY A 109 -5.99 3.76 -16.73
N ALA A 110 -5.47 4.87 -16.22
CA ALA A 110 -4.32 4.87 -15.32
C ALA A 110 -4.67 4.28 -13.94
N ARG A 111 -3.73 4.40 -12.99
CA ARG A 111 -3.88 3.95 -11.59
C ARG A 111 -3.88 5.10 -10.57
N GLY A 112 -4.30 6.29 -11.01
CA GLY A 112 -4.43 7.45 -10.13
C GLY A 112 -5.66 7.34 -9.23
N ALA A 113 -5.75 8.22 -8.23
CA ALA A 113 -6.87 8.24 -7.28
C ALA A 113 -8.23 8.33 -7.99
N ASN A 114 -8.34 9.12 -9.05
CA ASN A 114 -9.58 9.24 -9.83
C ASN A 114 -9.99 7.93 -10.52
N GLN A 115 -9.03 7.18 -11.07
CA GLN A 115 -9.31 5.90 -11.70
C GLN A 115 -9.69 4.84 -10.67
N ILE A 116 -9.00 4.82 -9.53
CA ILE A 116 -9.32 3.94 -8.41
C ILE A 116 -10.74 4.23 -7.89
N ALA A 117 -11.14 5.49 -7.80
CA ALA A 117 -12.47 5.90 -7.35
C ALA A 117 -13.58 5.63 -8.37
N SER A 118 -13.26 5.49 -9.66
CA SER A 118 -14.23 5.16 -10.71
C SER A 118 -14.46 3.66 -10.90
N CYS A 119 -13.68 2.81 -10.25
CA CYS A 119 -13.82 1.36 -10.29
C CYS A 119 -15.04 0.87 -9.50
#